data_AF-A0A660NAK4-F1
#
_entry.id   AF-A0A660NAK4-F1
#
_cell.length_a   1.000
_cell.length_b   1.000
_cell.length_c   1.000
_cell.angle_alpha   90.00
_cell.angle_beta   90.00
_cell.angle_gamma   90.00
#
_symmetry.space_group_name_H-M   'P 1'
#
loop_
_entity.id
_entity.type
_entity.pdbx_description
1 polymer ?
#
loop_
_entity_poly.entity_id
_entity_poly.type
_entity_poly.pdbx_seq_one_letter_code
_entity_poly.pdbx_strand_id
1 'polypeptide(L)'
;MEFTNCVSNVASTCPELDLVHYQEILKENGIEWTSISLHEADVSQLDLQCVMALILGAVRIERFCEGVLQDFWEEGDIDLWLGRLQDLLSR
;
A
#
# COMPACT_ATOMS: atom_id res chain seq x y z
N MET A 1 -10.89 9.60 -7.18
CA MET A 1 -11.00 8.66 -8.32
C MET A 1 -9.67 8.46 -9.05
N GLU A 2 -8.85 9.49 -9.25
CA GLU A 2 -7.55 9.35 -9.96
C GLU A 2 -6.52 8.51 -9.18
N PHE A 3 -6.38 8.74 -7.86
CA PHE A 3 -5.42 8.00 -7.03
C PHE A 3 -5.67 6.48 -7.03
N THR A 4 -6.90 6.05 -6.72
CA THR A 4 -7.28 4.63 -6.66
C THR A 4 -7.08 3.92 -8.00
N ASN A 5 -7.36 4.61 -9.11
CA ASN A 5 -7.13 4.08 -10.45
C ASN A 5 -5.64 3.98 -10.78
N CYS A 6 -4.84 4.99 -10.42
CA CYS A 6 -3.39 4.97 -10.60
C CYS A 6 -2.76 3.79 -9.86
N VAL A 7 -3.04 3.64 -8.56
CA VAL A 7 -2.56 2.52 -7.73
C VAL A 7 -3.01 1.18 -8.31
N SER A 8 -4.28 1.06 -8.72
CA SER A 8 -4.80 -0.19 -9.30
C SER A 8 -4.11 -0.56 -10.63
N ASN A 9 -3.71 0.44 -11.43
CA ASN A 9 -3.04 0.20 -12.71
C ASN A 9 -1.62 -0.32 -12.54
N VAL A 10 -0.92 0.01 -11.44
CA VAL A 10 0.45 -0.46 -11.19
C VAL A 10 0.54 -1.99 -11.23
N ALA A 11 -0.45 -2.70 -10.67
CA ALA A 11 -0.49 -4.16 -10.70
C ALA A 11 -0.53 -4.75 -12.13
N SER A 12 -1.00 -3.98 -13.12
CA SER A 12 -1.03 -4.40 -14.53
C SER A 12 0.16 -3.90 -15.34
N THR A 13 0.72 -2.73 -14.99
CA THR A 13 1.82 -2.10 -15.74
C THR A 13 3.21 -2.46 -15.21
N CYS A 14 3.30 -2.94 -13.97
CA CYS A 14 4.54 -3.31 -13.29
C CYS A 14 4.46 -4.76 -12.79
N PRO A 15 4.46 -5.75 -13.71
CA PRO A 15 4.35 -7.17 -13.34
C PRO A 15 5.51 -7.66 -12.47
N GLU A 16 6.67 -6.99 -12.50
CA GLU A 16 7.83 -7.27 -11.66
C GLU A 16 7.57 -7.14 -10.16
N LEU A 17 6.54 -6.40 -9.76
CA LEU A 17 6.15 -6.23 -8.36
C LEU A 17 5.18 -7.32 -7.88
N ASP A 18 4.69 -8.18 -8.77
CA ASP A 18 3.75 -9.27 -8.46
C ASP A 18 2.55 -8.87 -7.56
N LEU A 19 2.04 -7.65 -7.75
CA LEU A 19 1.00 -7.06 -6.88
C LEU A 19 -0.37 -7.76 -7.00
N VAL A 20 -0.50 -8.75 -7.89
CA VAL A 20 -1.66 -9.65 -7.90
C VAL A 20 -1.71 -10.51 -6.63
N HIS A 21 -0.56 -10.75 -5.99
CA HIS A 21 -0.38 -11.47 -4.72
C HIS A 21 -0.04 -10.52 -3.56
N TYR A 22 -0.57 -9.29 -3.58
CA TYR A 22 -0.29 -8.28 -2.54
C TYR A 22 -0.61 -8.76 -1.12
N GLN A 23 -1.61 -9.63 -0.94
CA GLN A 23 -1.95 -10.18 0.38
C GLN A 23 -0.86 -11.11 0.89
N GLU A 24 -0.28 -11.94 0.02
CA GLU A 24 0.85 -12.80 0.34
C GLU A 24 2.10 -11.97 0.64
N ILE A 25 2.40 -10.96 -0.18
CA ILE A 25 3.52 -10.04 0.04
C ILE A 25 3.43 -9.37 1.41
N LEU A 26 2.25 -8.85 1.77
CA LEU A 26 2.02 -8.25 3.08
C LEU A 26 2.25 -9.27 4.20
N LYS A 27 1.68 -10.46 4.07
CA LYS A 27 1.79 -11.53 5.07
C LYS A 27 3.24 -11.99 5.27
N GLU A 28 4.02 -12.13 4.21
CA GLU A 28 5.44 -12.50 4.27
C GLU A 28 6.29 -11.43 4.97
N ASN A 29 5.85 -10.17 4.92
CA ASN A 29 6.44 -9.06 5.66
C ASN A 29 5.82 -8.85 7.06
N GLY A 30 4.99 -9.80 7.53
CA GLY A 30 4.38 -9.76 8.86
C GLY A 30 3.20 -8.80 9.00
N ILE A 31 2.63 -8.34 7.90
CA ILE A 31 1.51 -7.39 7.86
C ILE A 31 0.24 -8.15 7.48
N GLU A 32 -0.73 -8.20 8.38
CA GLU A 32 -2.06 -8.73 8.04
C GLU A 32 -2.82 -7.72 7.18
N TRP A 33 -3.68 -8.21 6.28
CA TRP A 33 -4.49 -7.31 5.44
C TRP A 33 -5.75 -6.83 6.19
N THR A 34 -5.54 -5.94 7.15
CA THR A 34 -6.57 -5.24 7.93
C THR A 34 -6.22 -3.76 8.02
N SER A 35 -7.19 -2.86 8.22
CA SER A 35 -6.91 -1.42 8.31
C SER A 35 -5.92 -1.09 9.43
N ILE A 36 -6.10 -1.72 10.59
CA ILE A 36 -5.23 -1.56 11.77
C ILE A 36 -3.80 -1.98 11.44
N SER A 37 -3.61 -3.17 10.88
CA SER A 37 -2.27 -3.68 10.57
C SER A 37 -1.56 -2.88 9.49
N LEU A 38 -2.29 -2.33 8.51
CA LEU A 38 -1.70 -1.46 7.49
C LEU A 38 -1.23 -0.12 8.09
N HIS A 39 -2.05 0.48 8.96
CA HIS A 39 -1.72 1.72 9.69
C HIS A 39 -0.49 1.54 10.59
N GLU A 40 -0.42 0.43 11.34
CA GLU A 40 0.66 0.17 12.31
C GLU A 40 1.96 -0.35 11.67
N ALA A 41 2.00 -0.55 10.35
CA ALA A 41 3.16 -1.12 9.67
C ALA A 41 4.40 -0.21 9.76
N ASP A 42 5.54 -0.75 10.22
CA ASP A 42 6.83 -0.04 10.19
C ASP A 42 7.39 0.01 8.76
N VAL A 43 7.01 1.05 8.02
CA VAL A 43 7.41 1.21 6.62
C VAL A 43 8.89 1.50 6.41
N SER A 44 9.64 1.83 7.47
CA SER A 44 11.08 2.13 7.36
C SER A 44 11.90 0.91 6.91
N GLN A 45 11.39 -0.28 7.18
CA GLN A 45 12.02 -1.57 6.85
C GLN A 45 11.50 -2.18 5.55
N LEU A 46 10.38 -1.67 5.02
CA LEU A 46 9.74 -2.24 3.84
C LEU A 46 10.50 -1.88 2.56
N ASP A 47 10.55 -2.84 1.65
CA ASP A 47 11.10 -2.64 0.31
C ASP A 47 10.05 -2.09 -0.66
N LEU A 48 10.47 -1.83 -1.90
CA LEU A 48 9.63 -1.22 -2.92
C LEU A 48 8.35 -2.05 -3.17
N GLN A 49 8.50 -3.38 -3.22
CA GLN A 49 7.40 -4.29 -3.50
C GLN A 49 6.38 -4.28 -2.36
N CYS A 50 6.84 -4.38 -1.13
CA CYS A 50 5.96 -4.41 0.04
C CYS A 50 5.25 -3.07 0.25
N VAL A 51 5.93 -1.93 0.07
CA VAL A 51 5.28 -0.60 0.19
C VAL A 51 4.19 -0.44 -0.90
N MET A 52 4.43 -0.89 -2.13
CA MET A 52 3.38 -0.88 -3.16
C MET A 52 2.22 -1.83 -2.83
N ALA A 53 2.50 -3.00 -2.26
CA ALA A 53 1.47 -3.94 -1.79
C ALA A 53 0.63 -3.33 -0.65
N LEU A 54 1.26 -2.55 0.24
CA LEU A 54 0.61 -1.82 1.34
C LEU A 54 -0.40 -0.79 0.82
N ILE A 55 0.04 0.08 -0.11
CA ILE A 55 -0.82 1.11 -0.72
C ILE A 55 -1.96 0.47 -1.51
N LEU A 56 -1.67 -0.58 -2.30
CA LEU A 56 -2.71 -1.32 -3.01
C LEU A 56 -3.68 -1.97 -2.03
N GLY A 57 -3.18 -2.55 -0.94
CA GLY A 57 -3.97 -3.12 0.14
C GLY A 57 -4.97 -2.12 0.71
N ALA A 58 -4.53 -0.91 1.04
CA ALA A 58 -5.40 0.18 1.52
C ALA A 58 -6.49 0.56 0.51
N VAL A 59 -6.13 0.74 -0.77
CA VAL A 59 -7.10 1.01 -1.86
C VAL A 59 -8.10 -0.13 -2.02
N ARG A 60 -7.72 -1.37 -1.69
CA ARG A 60 -8.62 -2.53 -1.75
C ARG A 60 -9.56 -2.60 -0.54
N ILE A 61 -9.16 -2.18 0.67
CA ILE A 61 -10.04 -2.14 1.84
C ILE A 61 -11.20 -1.15 1.64
N GLU A 62 -10.98 -0.03 0.97
CA GLU A 62 -12.03 0.97 0.65
C GLU A 62 -13.24 0.35 -0.08
N ARG A 63 -13.02 -0.73 -0.85
CA ARG A 63 -14.11 -1.43 -1.54
C ARG A 63 -15.04 -2.19 -0.57
N PHE A 64 -14.60 -2.42 0.65
CA PHE A 64 -15.31 -3.18 1.69
C PHE A 64 -15.75 -2.30 2.86
N CYS A 65 -15.01 -1.21 3.13
CA CYS A 65 -15.29 -0.26 4.20
C CYS A 65 -15.18 1.16 3.64
N GLU A 66 -16.33 1.80 3.43
CA GLU A 66 -16.39 3.18 2.95
C GLU A 66 -15.72 4.13 3.96
N GLY A 67 -14.81 4.96 3.48
CA GLY A 67 -14.12 5.97 4.28
C GLY A 67 -12.75 5.56 4.83
N VAL A 68 -12.37 4.27 4.78
CA VAL A 68 -11.08 3.83 5.32
C VAL A 68 -9.88 4.49 4.63
N LEU A 69 -9.99 4.77 3.34
CA LEU A 69 -8.92 5.45 2.61
C LEU A 69 -8.83 6.92 3.03
N GLN A 70 -9.95 7.54 3.39
CA GLN A 70 -9.95 8.89 3.96
C GLN A 70 -9.28 8.87 5.34
N ASP A 71 -9.56 7.87 6.18
CA ASP A 71 -8.91 7.73 7.49
C ASP A 71 -7.38 7.64 7.34
N PHE A 72 -6.87 6.81 6.43
CA PHE A 72 -5.42 6.73 6.14
C PHE A 72 -4.81 8.07 5.67
N TRP A 73 -5.59 8.89 4.96
CA TRP A 73 -5.14 10.24 4.57
C TRP A 73 -5.09 11.18 5.77
N GLU A 74 -6.12 11.17 6.61
CA GLU A 74 -6.22 12.04 7.79
C GLU A 74 -5.19 11.68 8.87
N GLU A 75 -4.83 10.40 8.97
CA GLU A 75 -3.80 9.88 9.89
C GLU A 75 -2.37 10.06 9.36
N GLY A 76 -2.21 10.43 8.08
CA GLY A 76 -0.92 10.71 7.45
C GLY A 76 -0.19 9.48 6.90
N ASP A 77 -0.85 8.33 6.86
CA ASP A 77 -0.28 7.07 6.39
C ASP A 77 0.08 7.12 4.92
N ILE A 78 -0.79 7.71 4.09
CA ILE A 78 -0.54 7.83 2.65
C ILE A 78 0.73 8.64 2.37
N ASP A 79 0.91 9.76 3.08
CA ASP A 79 2.11 10.60 2.95
C ASP A 79 3.37 9.84 3.40
N LEU A 80 3.28 9.10 4.50
CA LEU A 80 4.36 8.27 5.03
C LEU A 80 4.78 7.18 4.02
N TRP A 81 3.81 6.46 3.45
CA TRP A 81 4.06 5.37 2.50
C TRP A 81 4.62 5.88 1.17
N LEU A 82 4.07 6.99 0.65
CA LEU A 82 4.58 7.63 -0.57
C LEU A 82 5.98 8.20 -0.36
N GLY A 83 6.27 8.78 0.81
CA GLY A 83 7.61 9.24 1.16
C GLY A 83 8.63 8.11 1.13
N ARG A 84 8.30 6.95 1.71
CA ARG A 84 9.15 5.75 1.65
C ARG A 84 9.37 5.29 0.21
N LEU A 85 8.33 5.26 -0.62
CA LEU A 85 8.44 4.91 -2.03
C LEU A 85 9.39 5.83 -2.79
N GLN A 86 9.28 7.14 -2.55
CA GLN A 86 10.17 8.13 -3.14
C GLN A 86 11.63 7.92 -2.71
N ASP A 87 11.87 7.63 -1.43
CA ASP A 87 13.22 7.33 -0.90
C ASP A 87 13.84 6.08 -1.54
N LEU A 88 13.03 5.09 -1.91
CA LEU A 88 13.48 3.86 -2.57
C LEU A 88 13.75 4.07 -4.06
N LEU A 89 12.98 4.93 -4.73
CA LEU A 89 13.11 5.23 -6.17
C LEU A 89 14.18 6.27 -6.50
N SER A 90 14.58 7.09 -5.52
CA SER A 90 15.58 8.16 -5.69
C SER A 90 17.02 7.71 -5.43
N ARG A 91 17.23 6.42 -5.16
CA ARG A 91 18.55 5.79 -4.96
C ARG A 91 19.06 5.18 -6.26
#